data_AF-A0A2D8BWT6-F1
#
_entry.id   AF-A0A2D8BWT6-F1
#
_cell.length_a   1.000
_cell.length_b   1.000
_cell.length_c   1.000
_cell.angle_alpha   90.00
_cell.angle_beta   90.00
_cell.angle_gamma   90.00
#
_symmetry.space_group_name_H-M   'P 1'
#
loop_
_entity.id
_entity.type
_entity.pdbx_description
1 polymer ?
#
loop_
_entity_poly.entity_id
_entity_poly.type
_entity_poly.pdbx_seq_one_letter_code
_entity_poly.pdbx_strand_id
1 'polypeptide(L)' 'MHLARAVDAWRIFPRLFLTVYIFLLYYSTMWFMSLPDPSLEQSGLISIIVGAGAAWFGLYAGTSNSSKGFKGEE' A
#
# COMPACT_ATOMS: atom_id res chain seq x y z
N MET A 1 -9.22 27.65 7.87
CA MET A 1 -9.07 26.24 8.32
C MET A 1 -10.20 25.29 7.84
N HIS A 2 -10.88 25.56 6.72
CA HIS A 2 -11.94 24.68 6.18
C HIS A 2 -11.54 23.93 4.90
N LEU A 3 -10.65 24.52 4.08
CA LEU A 3 -10.19 23.93 2.82
C LEU A 3 -9.38 22.64 3.04
N ALA A 4 -8.50 22.62 4.05
CA ALA A 4 -7.65 21.46 4.35
C ALA A 4 -8.46 20.20 4.73
N ARG A 5 -9.57 20.36 5.48
CA ARG A 5 -10.47 19.24 5.81
C ARG A 5 -11.29 18.76 4.61
N ALA A 6 -11.67 19.66 3.71
CA ALA A 6 -12.39 19.30 2.49
C ALA A 6 -11.49 18.56 1.47
N VAL A 7 -10.21 18.91 1.41
CA VAL A 7 -9.20 18.22 0.58
C VAL A 7 -8.88 16.84 1.16
N ASP A 8 -8.76 16.71 2.49
CA ASP A 8 -8.54 15.42 3.16
C ASP A 8 -9.74 14.45 2.98
N ALA A 9 -10.98 14.97 2.93
CA ALA A 9 -12.18 14.17 2.71
C ALA A 9 -12.16 13.38 1.37
N TRP A 10 -11.39 13.82 0.38
CA TRP A 10 -11.25 13.12 -0.89
C TRP A 10 -10.25 11.95 -0.84
N ARG A 11 -9.61 11.71 0.32
CA ARG A 11 -8.61 10.63 0.50
C ARG A 11 -7.51 10.69 -0.56
N ILE A 12 -7.08 11.92 -0.89
CA ILE A 12 -6.07 12.19 -1.92
C ILE A 12 -4.75 11.52 -1.56
N PHE A 13 -4.32 11.65 -0.31
CA PHE A 13 -3.06 11.08 0.17
C PHE A 13 -3.01 9.55 0.01
N PRO A 14 -4.01 8.78 0.48
CA PRO A 14 -4.03 7.35 0.21
C PRO A 14 -4.03 6.96 -1.27
N ARG A 15 -4.77 7.69 -2.12
CA ARG A 15 -4.85 7.38 -3.55
C ARG A 15 -3.53 7.64 -4.25
N LEU A 16 -2.92 8.81 -4.01
CA LEU A 16 -1.60 9.15 -4.54
C LEU A 16 -0.55 8.13 -4.11
N PHE A 17 -0.55 7.77 -2.82
CA PHE A 17 0.34 6.76 -2.29
C PHE A 17 0.15 5.39 -2.98
N LEU A 18 -1.10 4.95 -3.16
CA LEU A 18 -1.41 3.70 -3.85
C LEU A 18 -0.99 3.73 -5.32
N THR A 19 -1.19 4.86 -6.01
CA THR A 19 -0.78 5.01 -7.42
C THR A 19 0.74 4.94 -7.57
N VAL A 20 1.49 5.63 -6.70
CA VAL A 20 2.95 5.57 -6.66
C VAL A 20 3.40 4.13 -6.36
N TYR A 21 2.77 3.47 -5.39
CA TYR A 21 3.06 2.07 -5.06
C TYR A 21 2.86 1.13 -6.25
N ILE A 22 1.72 1.22 -6.96
CA ILE A 22 1.44 0.38 -8.13
C ILE A 22 2.48 0.62 -9.24
N PHE A 23 2.85 1.89 -9.47
CA PHE A 23 3.88 2.24 -10.45
C PHE A 23 5.25 1.64 -10.08
N LEU A 24 5.68 1.78 -8.82
CA LEU A 24 6.95 1.22 -8.35
C LEU A 24 6.94 -0.31 -8.43
N LEU A 25 5.85 -0.96 -8.05
CA LEU A 25 5.72 -2.41 -8.13
C LEU A 25 5.84 -2.89 -9.57
N TYR A 26 5.09 -2.27 -10.49
CA TYR A 26 5.17 -2.59 -11.91
C TYR A 26 6.60 -2.42 -12.45
N TYR A 27 7.21 -1.26 -12.22
CA TYR A 27 8.55 -0.97 -12.70
C TYR A 27 9.60 -1.94 -12.15
N SER A 28 9.55 -2.21 -10.83
CA SER A 28 10.51 -3.09 -10.16
C SER A 28 10.35 -4.54 -10.60
N THR A 29 9.11 -5.02 -10.75
CA THR A 29 8.84 -6.37 -11.25
C THR A 29 9.27 -6.55 -12.70
N MET A 30 8.98 -5.57 -13.56
CA MET A 30 9.42 -5.61 -14.96
C MET A 30 10.94 -5.55 -15.10
N TRP A 31 11.61 -4.73 -14.28
CA TRP A 31 13.07 -4.71 -14.18
C TRP A 31 13.61 -6.06 -13.75
N PHE A 32 13.07 -6.67 -12.68
CA PHE A 32 13.53 -7.96 -12.18
C PHE A 32 13.37 -9.08 -13.22
N MET A 33 12.25 -9.09 -13.95
CA MET A 33 11.97 -10.04 -15.03
C MET A 33 12.86 -9.83 -16.27
N SER A 34 13.45 -8.65 -16.43
CA SER A 34 14.34 -8.34 -17.56
C SER A 34 15.80 -8.78 -17.34
N LEU A 35 16.16 -9.17 -16.12
CA LEU A 35 17.52 -9.56 -15.78
C LEU A 35 17.85 -10.94 -16.37
N PRO A 36 18.99 -11.09 -17.06
CA PRO A 36 19.39 -12.38 -17.65
C PRO A 36 19.78 -13.43 -16.60
N ASP A 37 20.23 -13.01 -15.42
CA ASP A 37 20.53 -13.87 -14.28
C ASP A 37 20.08 -13.20 -12.97
N PRO A 38 18.83 -13.44 -12.51
CA PRO A 38 18.27 -12.78 -11.34
C PRO A 38 18.90 -13.32 -10.04
N SER A 39 19.45 -12.43 -9.21
CA SER A 39 20.07 -12.81 -7.94
C SER A 39 19.07 -12.85 -6.77
N LEU A 40 19.44 -13.61 -5.72
CA LEU A 40 18.66 -13.68 -4.47
C LEU A 40 18.48 -12.32 -3.80
N GLU A 41 19.50 -11.46 -3.81
CA GLU A 41 19.43 -10.12 -3.23
C GLU A 41 18.41 -9.23 -3.95
N GLN A 42 18.36 -9.32 -5.30
CA GLN A 42 17.41 -8.58 -6.12
C GLN A 42 15.96 -9.07 -5.92
N SER A 43 15.79 -10.39 -5.69
CA SER A 43 14.49 -10.95 -5.32
C SER A 43 14.01 -10.44 -3.95
N GLY A 44 14.94 -10.14 -3.04
CA GLY A 44 14.65 -9.54 -1.73
C GLY A 44 14.05 -8.14 -1.84
N LEU A 45 14.51 -7.33 -2.80
CA LEU A 45 13.93 -6.01 -3.07
C LEU A 45 12.45 -6.12 -3.47
N ILE A 46 12.12 -7.05 -4.36
CA ILE A 46 10.72 -7.29 -4.79
C ILE A 46 9.86 -7.78 -3.62
N SER A 47 10.40 -8.66 -2.78
CA SER A 47 9.72 -9.15 -1.57
C SER A 47 9.36 -8.03 -0.60
N ILE A 48 10.26 -7.07 -0.35
CA ILE A 48 9.97 -5.92 0.50
C ILE A 48 8.88 -5.03 -0.09
N ILE A 49 8.91 -4.78 -1.41
CA ILE A 49 7.87 -4.00 -2.09
C ILE A 49 6.50 -4.68 -1.93
N VAL A 50 6.41 -5.98 -2.21
CA VAL A 50 5.15 -6.75 -2.08
C VAL A 50 4.69 -6.81 -0.61
N GLY A 51 5.61 -7.01 0.34
CA GLY A 51 5.31 -7.04 1.77
C GLY A 51 4.76 -5.71 2.29
N ALA A 52 5.32 -4.57 1.84
CA ALA A 52 4.77 -3.26 2.12
C ALA A 52 3.34 -3.12 1.58
N GLY A 53 3.07 -3.62 0.37
CA GLY A 53 1.73 -3.67 -0.20
C GLY A 53 0.71 -4.43 0.64
N ALA A 54 1.10 -5.58 1.20
CA ALA A 54 0.24 -6.37 2.07
C ALA A 54 -0.12 -5.60 3.36
N ALA A 55 0.83 -4.89 3.96
CA ALA A 55 0.58 -4.04 5.13
C ALA A 55 -0.41 -2.91 4.80
N TRP A 56 -0.23 -2.23 3.66
CA TRP A 56 -1.14 -1.18 3.21
C TRP A 56 -2.52 -1.70 2.85
N PHE A 57 -2.60 -2.86 2.21
CA PHE A 57 -3.87 -3.53 1.94
C PHE A 57 -4.58 -3.86 3.26
N GLY A 58 -3.87 -4.34 4.27
CA GLY A 58 -4.42 -4.56 5.62
C GLY A 58 -4.99 -3.29 6.25
N LEU A 59 -4.25 -2.17 6.18
CA LEU A 59 -4.67 -0.88 6.74
C LEU A 59 -5.87 -0.27 6.00
N TYR A 60 -5.96 -0.45 4.68
CA TYR A 60 -6.98 0.20 3.86
C TYR A 60 -8.22 -0.66 3.58
N ALA A 61 -8.05 -1.99 3.45
CA ALA A 61 -9.15 -2.94 3.30
C ALA A 61 -9.75 -3.36 4.66
N GLY A 62 -8.94 -3.43 5.72
CA GLY A 62 -9.37 -3.82 7.07
C GLY A 62 -10.12 -2.73 7.84
N THR A 63 -10.07 -1.47 7.41
CA THR A 63 -10.72 -0.35 8.12
C THR A 63 -12.26 -0.37 8.05
N SER A 64 -12.85 -1.30 7.30
CA SER A 64 -14.31 -1.45 7.19
C SER A 64 -14.97 -2.16 8.38
N ASN A 65 -14.21 -2.84 9.27
CA ASN A 65 -14.80 -3.64 10.35
C ASN A 65 -14.20 -3.44 11.76
N SER A 66 -13.11 -2.68 11.95
CA SER A 66 -12.52 -2.51 13.29
C SER A 66 -13.33 -1.60 14.24
N SER A 67 -14.36 -0.90 13.76
CA SER A 67 -15.25 -0.08 14.62
C SER A 67 -16.40 -0.88 15.27
N LYS A 68 -16.58 -2.17 14.96
CA LYS A 68 -17.59 -3.03 15.61
C LYS A 68 -17.07 -3.85 16.80
N GLY A 69 -15.79 -3.74 17.15
CA GLY A 69 -15.19 -4.48 18.27
C GLY A 69 -15.11 -3.72 19.60
N PHE A 70 -15.55 -2.45 19.66
CA PHE A 70 -15.55 -1.65 20.89
C PHE A 70 -16.98 -1.33 21.35
N LYS A 71 -17.82 -2.35 21.42
CA LYS A 71 -19.02 -2.28 22.24
C LYS A 71 -18.93 -3.48 23.17
N GLY A 72 -18.18 -3.26 24.26
CA GLY A 72 -18.35 -4.07 25.46
C GLY A 72 -19.79 -3.88 25.87
N GLU A 73 -20.62 -4.86 25.54
CA GLU A 73 -21.92 -5.02 26.18
C GLU A 73 -21.62 -5.70 27.52
N GLU A 74 -21.82 -4.92 28.58
CA GLU A 74 -21.99 -5.38 29.95
C GLU A 74 -23.18 -6.34 30.06
#